data_AF-A0AA86T9K6-F1
#
_entry.id   AF-A0AA86T9K6-F1
#
_cell.length_a   1.000
_cell.length_b   1.000
_cell.length_c   1.000
_cell.angle_alpha   90.00
_cell.angle_beta   90.00
_cell.angle_gamma   90.00
#
_symmetry.space_group_name_H-M   'P 1'
#
loop_
_entity.id
_entity.type
_entity.pdbx_description
1 polymer ?
#
loop_
_entity_poly.entity_id
_entity_poly.type
_entity_poly.pdbx_seq_one_letter_code
_entity_poly.pdbx_strand_id
1 'polypeptide(L)'
;MSTTNEILPRTFLHAPRVGQKTEKALWESGITSWGKFLNSSSTLLKPLRSQPQVFRIIEQSAEALEKKNVTFFSRALAPEAWWRLYPSFESRTVFLDIETTGLSHYYDEITLVGLYDGNRVRTLLSGHNLKQLPELLAQYDIVVTFNGTLFDLPFLRAKLPSLRLPSVHLDLRYLLKRLGYSGGLKDIEQRLGIRRGPEARAVNGYLATVLWARYKRGDMSALEQLVKYNIADVMSLRPLMRFACRELTAGLLFREKQRIPTITSKPLKAVPVHVSKVNGNGVTLIVGGAAVLLRKRPLERSPIRLSNLLENIQCSGGAPRVVGIDLRGSEVRPTGWALLEGEQAYTRLVKSDAEIVQETIRHRPDLISIDSPLGIPYGRCCTQDSCRCRSKGILRECERVLWRRGVKVFPCLLPSMQKLTERGIRLAKEFRERGFRVIESYPGAAQDIMRIPRKRSSVHELAQGLAAFGIKGPFTSVPCSHDELDAITSAVVGDFYLAGMYEPLGDQREECLIVPKLDKLMSHNPDS
;
A
#
# COMPACT_ATOMS: atom_id res chain seq x y z
N MET A 1 34.71 0.96 15.11
CA MET A 1 33.35 1.45 15.49
C MET A 1 33.34 1.58 17.00
N SER A 2 32.90 2.71 17.55
CA SER A 2 32.93 2.94 19.01
C SER A 2 32.06 1.90 19.73
N THR A 3 32.60 1.28 20.77
CA THR A 3 31.95 0.32 21.70
C THR A 3 30.76 0.90 22.47
N THR A 4 30.41 2.16 22.23
CA THR A 4 29.29 2.89 22.83
C THR A 4 27.93 2.61 22.19
N ASN A 5 27.87 1.98 21.01
CA ASN A 5 26.59 1.72 20.31
C ASN A 5 26.01 0.31 20.51
N GLU A 6 26.71 -0.60 21.18
CA GLU A 6 26.22 -1.97 21.40
C GLU A 6 25.33 -2.04 22.65
N ILE A 7 24.02 -2.03 22.44
CA ILE A 7 22.99 -2.13 23.49
C ILE A 7 22.68 -3.60 23.87
N LEU A 8 22.85 -4.55 22.95
CA LEU A 8 22.50 -5.96 23.21
C LEU A 8 23.31 -6.56 24.37
N PRO A 9 24.65 -6.47 24.44
CA PRO A 9 25.41 -7.01 25.59
C PRO A 9 25.14 -6.30 26.93
N ARG A 10 24.35 -5.22 26.90
CA ARG A 10 23.98 -4.38 28.04
C ARG A 10 22.53 -4.60 28.47
N THR A 11 21.70 -5.20 27.62
CA THR A 11 20.29 -5.46 27.90
C THR A 11 20.14 -6.69 28.79
N PHE A 12 19.17 -6.68 29.68
CA PHE A 12 18.78 -7.83 30.49
C PHE A 12 17.33 -8.25 30.25
N LEU A 13 16.58 -7.49 29.42
CA LEU A 13 15.17 -7.74 29.11
C LEU A 13 14.83 -9.12 28.52
N HIS A 14 15.82 -9.83 27.96
CA HIS A 14 15.62 -11.19 27.47
C HIS A 14 15.65 -12.22 28.59
N ALA A 15 16.18 -11.87 29.76
CA ALA A 15 16.14 -12.74 30.92
C ALA A 15 14.74 -12.73 31.57
N PRO A 16 14.22 -13.90 31.98
CA PRO A 16 12.90 -13.98 32.58
C PRO A 16 12.84 -13.12 33.84
N ARG A 17 11.67 -12.53 34.12
CA ARG A 17 11.42 -11.69 35.30
C ARG A 17 12.28 -10.41 35.40
N VAL A 18 13.05 -10.07 34.37
CA VAL A 18 13.74 -8.78 34.27
C VAL A 18 12.95 -7.83 33.36
N GLY A 19 12.21 -6.91 33.98
CA GLY A 19 11.53 -5.82 33.28
C GLY A 19 12.39 -4.56 33.13
N GLN A 20 11.87 -3.56 32.42
CA GLN A 20 12.56 -2.27 32.20
C GLN A 20 12.97 -1.57 33.51
N LYS A 21 12.14 -1.64 34.56
CA LYS A 21 12.46 -1.08 35.88
C LYS A 21 13.68 -1.75 36.50
N THR A 22 13.71 -3.09 36.47
CA THR A 22 14.83 -3.89 37.00
C THR A 22 16.09 -3.65 36.20
N GLU A 23 16.02 -3.66 34.87
CA GLU A 23 17.16 -3.34 33.99
C GLU A 23 17.75 -1.97 34.30
N LYS A 24 16.90 -0.94 34.44
CA LYS A 24 17.36 0.40 34.79
C LYS A 24 18.06 0.43 36.16
N ALA A 25 17.50 -0.25 37.17
CA ALA A 25 18.12 -0.34 38.49
C ALA A 25 19.49 -1.05 38.45
N LEU A 26 19.63 -2.10 37.62
CA LEU A 26 20.91 -2.76 37.38
C LEU A 26 21.93 -1.78 36.78
N TRP A 27 21.56 -1.03 35.75
CA TRP A 27 22.43 -0.04 35.14
C TRP A 27 22.84 1.08 36.11
N GLU A 28 21.90 1.63 36.87
CA GLU A 28 22.16 2.68 37.89
C GLU A 28 23.08 2.17 39.02
N SER A 29 23.10 0.86 39.28
CA SER A 29 24.04 0.22 40.23
C SER A 29 25.40 -0.15 39.64
N GLY A 30 25.66 0.20 38.37
CA GLY A 30 26.92 -0.07 37.67
C GLY A 30 26.99 -1.43 36.96
N ILE A 31 25.93 -2.25 37.04
CA ILE A 31 25.81 -3.53 36.33
C ILE A 31 25.32 -3.26 34.90
N THR A 32 26.24 -2.87 34.03
CA THR A 32 25.95 -2.37 32.67
C THR A 32 26.18 -3.39 31.55
N SER A 33 26.58 -4.62 31.87
CA SER A 33 26.84 -5.68 30.88
C SER A 33 26.61 -7.06 31.47
N TRP A 34 26.45 -8.08 30.62
CA TRP A 34 26.34 -9.48 31.03
C TRP A 34 27.52 -9.93 31.90
N GLY A 35 28.75 -9.61 31.52
CA GLY A 35 29.94 -9.95 32.33
C GLY A 35 29.93 -9.30 33.70
N LYS A 36 29.51 -8.02 33.80
CA LYS A 36 29.35 -7.37 35.11
C LYS A 36 28.23 -7.99 35.94
N PHE A 37 27.16 -8.47 35.30
CA PHE A 37 26.06 -9.14 35.99
C PHE A 37 26.52 -10.46 36.63
N LEU A 38 27.25 -11.27 35.88
CA LEU A 38 27.74 -12.58 36.34
C LEU A 38 28.79 -12.44 37.46
N ASN A 39 29.61 -11.39 37.43
CA ASN A 39 30.66 -11.17 38.42
C ASN A 39 30.25 -10.27 39.61
N SER A 40 29.03 -9.73 39.62
CA SER A 40 28.61 -8.76 40.64
C SER A 40 28.11 -9.44 41.92
N SER A 41 28.60 -8.92 43.05
CA SER A 41 28.12 -9.28 44.40
C SER A 41 26.94 -8.42 44.88
N SER A 42 26.41 -7.50 44.05
CA SER A 42 25.38 -6.51 44.43
C SER A 42 24.15 -7.13 45.11
N THR A 43 23.64 -6.44 46.14
CA THR A 43 22.42 -6.83 46.86
C THR A 43 21.17 -6.77 45.99
N LEU A 44 21.16 -5.95 44.93
CA LEU A 44 20.07 -5.88 43.94
C LEU A 44 19.88 -7.20 43.18
N LEU A 45 20.91 -8.04 43.12
CA LEU A 45 20.83 -9.36 42.49
C LEU A 45 20.25 -10.43 43.41
N LYS A 46 20.10 -10.18 44.72
CA LYS A 46 19.56 -11.19 45.66
C LYS A 46 18.22 -11.79 45.21
N PRO A 47 17.22 -11.01 44.73
CA PRO A 47 15.96 -11.58 44.23
C PRO A 47 16.10 -12.36 42.90
N LEU A 48 17.16 -12.10 42.13
CA LEU A 48 17.45 -12.78 40.86
C LEU A 48 18.29 -14.04 41.07
N ARG A 49 19.13 -14.10 42.11
CA ARG A 49 19.96 -15.27 42.44
C ARG A 49 19.15 -16.49 42.86
N SER A 50 17.97 -16.28 43.45
CA SER A 50 17.03 -17.36 43.73
C SER A 50 16.35 -17.90 42.45
N GLN A 51 16.73 -17.41 41.27
CA GLN A 51 16.17 -17.80 39.97
C GLN A 51 17.27 -18.26 39.02
N PRO A 52 17.67 -19.55 39.06
CA PRO A 52 18.77 -20.08 38.25
C PRO A 52 18.61 -19.83 36.74
N GLN A 53 17.37 -19.77 36.26
CA GLN A 53 17.01 -19.49 34.87
C GLN A 53 17.54 -18.13 34.38
N VAL A 54 17.59 -17.12 35.25
CA VAL A 54 18.08 -15.76 34.91
C VAL A 54 19.59 -15.77 34.68
N PHE A 55 20.35 -16.47 35.50
CA PHE A 55 21.79 -16.56 35.32
C PHE A 55 22.14 -17.40 34.09
N ARG A 56 21.47 -18.56 33.94
CA ARG A 56 21.67 -19.45 32.79
C ARG A 56 21.47 -18.75 31.46
N ILE A 57 20.40 -17.97 31.30
CA ILE A 57 20.15 -17.27 30.03
C ILE A 57 21.17 -16.16 29.77
N ILE A 58 21.64 -15.46 30.81
CA ILE A 58 22.69 -14.45 30.67
C ILE A 58 24.04 -15.09 30.31
N GLU A 59 24.40 -16.23 30.91
CA GLU A 59 25.59 -17.01 30.54
C GLU A 59 25.53 -17.45 29.07
N GLN A 60 24.39 -18.01 28.64
CA GLN A 60 24.16 -18.44 27.26
C GLN A 60 24.14 -17.30 26.25
N SER A 61 23.93 -16.05 26.69
CA SER A 61 23.78 -14.90 25.79
C SER A 61 25.07 -14.54 25.07
N ALA A 62 26.23 -14.69 25.73
CA ALA A 62 27.52 -14.42 25.11
C ALA A 62 27.80 -15.40 23.96
N GLU A 63 27.59 -16.70 24.20
CA GLU A 63 27.73 -17.75 23.19
C GLU A 63 26.71 -17.58 22.04
N ALA A 64 25.45 -17.25 22.35
CA ALA A 64 24.43 -16.99 21.34
C ALA A 64 24.78 -15.79 20.45
N LEU A 65 25.35 -14.73 21.03
CA LEU A 65 25.81 -13.56 20.29
C LEU A 65 27.00 -13.89 19.38
N GLU A 66 27.96 -14.65 19.87
CA GLU A 66 29.12 -15.12 19.11
C GLU A 66 28.69 -15.98 17.92
N LYS A 67 27.78 -16.93 18.14
CA LYS A 67 27.18 -17.80 17.11
C LYS A 67 26.19 -17.09 16.19
N LYS A 68 25.98 -15.78 16.36
CA LYS A 68 24.99 -14.97 15.63
C LYS A 68 23.59 -15.60 15.63
N ASN A 69 23.17 -16.16 16.76
CA ASN A 69 21.85 -16.77 16.92
C ASN A 69 20.78 -15.71 17.22
N VAL A 70 20.21 -15.09 16.19
CA VAL A 70 19.12 -14.11 16.34
C VAL A 70 17.89 -14.74 17.00
N THR A 71 17.57 -15.99 16.68
CA THR A 71 16.39 -16.70 17.19
C THR A 71 16.42 -16.87 18.72
N PHE A 72 17.60 -17.06 19.31
CA PHE A 72 17.76 -17.08 20.77
C PHE A 72 17.22 -15.80 21.41
N PHE A 73 17.59 -14.63 20.86
CA PHE A 73 17.16 -13.35 21.40
C PHE A 73 15.73 -12.97 21.01
N SER A 74 15.31 -13.24 19.76
CA SER A 74 13.98 -12.83 19.30
C SER A 74 12.84 -13.57 19.99
N ARG A 75 13.06 -14.81 20.45
CA ARG A 75 12.12 -15.57 21.29
C ARG A 75 12.04 -15.07 22.72
N ALA A 76 13.12 -14.47 23.22
CA ALA A 76 13.25 -14.04 24.61
C ALA A 76 12.90 -12.55 24.82
N LEU A 77 13.15 -11.70 23.81
CA LEU A 77 12.80 -10.29 23.83
C LEU A 77 11.37 -10.06 23.30
N ALA A 78 10.66 -9.15 23.95
CA ALA A 78 9.43 -8.59 23.39
C ALA A 78 9.73 -7.80 22.08
N PRO A 79 8.80 -7.77 21.10
CA PRO A 79 9.02 -7.11 19.81
C PRO A 79 9.46 -5.65 19.90
N GLU A 80 9.01 -4.90 20.91
CA GLU A 80 9.35 -3.50 21.13
C GLU A 80 10.83 -3.28 21.51
N ALA A 81 11.52 -4.35 21.90
CA ALA A 81 12.93 -4.37 22.25
C ALA A 81 13.82 -4.99 21.14
N TRP A 82 13.25 -5.56 20.07
CA TRP A 82 14.03 -6.17 18.98
C TRP A 82 14.99 -5.21 18.28
N TRP A 83 14.74 -3.90 18.30
CA TRP A 83 15.68 -2.90 17.77
C TRP A 83 17.07 -2.97 18.44
N ARG A 84 17.14 -3.50 19.67
CA ARG A 84 18.41 -3.71 20.39
C ARG A 84 19.31 -4.74 19.71
N LEU A 85 18.74 -5.61 18.86
CA LEU A 85 19.49 -6.61 18.10
C LEU A 85 20.27 -5.99 16.94
N TYR A 86 19.73 -4.95 16.30
CA TYR A 86 20.29 -4.41 15.06
C TYR A 86 21.79 -4.10 15.11
N PRO A 87 22.35 -3.39 16.13
CA PRO A 87 23.78 -3.08 16.14
C PRO A 87 24.69 -4.32 16.09
N SER A 88 24.28 -5.41 16.76
CA SER A 88 25.05 -6.66 16.83
C SER A 88 24.85 -7.60 15.64
N PHE A 89 23.78 -7.37 14.88
CA PHE A 89 23.33 -8.20 13.76
C PHE A 89 23.19 -7.40 12.45
N GLU A 90 23.89 -6.27 12.33
CA GLU A 90 23.80 -5.40 11.15
C GLU A 90 24.16 -6.16 9.86
N SER A 91 25.13 -7.07 9.90
CA SER A 91 25.54 -7.88 8.75
C SER A 91 24.51 -8.95 8.33
N ARG A 92 23.51 -9.25 9.17
CA ARG A 92 22.41 -10.19 8.87
C ARG A 92 21.06 -9.46 8.71
N THR A 93 21.12 -8.16 8.44
CA THR A 93 19.95 -7.29 8.25
C THR A 93 19.79 -6.91 6.79
N VAL A 94 18.55 -6.96 6.29
CA VAL A 94 18.17 -6.42 4.97
C VAL A 94 17.14 -5.30 5.12
N PHE A 95 17.35 -4.22 4.39
CA PHE A 95 16.41 -3.12 4.22
C PHE A 95 15.52 -3.42 3.02
N LEU A 96 14.22 -3.34 3.19
CA LEU A 96 13.22 -3.74 2.20
C LEU A 96 12.19 -2.64 2.00
N ASP A 97 11.83 -2.43 0.73
CA ASP A 97 10.73 -1.57 0.29
C ASP A 97 10.11 -2.16 -0.99
N ILE A 98 8.79 -2.07 -1.13
CA ILE A 98 8.07 -2.55 -2.31
C ILE A 98 7.36 -1.43 -3.07
N GLU A 99 7.27 -1.61 -4.39
CA GLU A 99 6.36 -0.86 -5.24
C GLU A 99 5.24 -1.78 -5.74
N THR A 100 4.06 -1.20 -5.92
CA THR A 100 2.83 -1.93 -6.23
C THR A 100 2.02 -1.17 -7.28
N THR A 101 1.03 -1.83 -7.90
CA THR A 101 0.10 -1.16 -8.83
C THR A 101 -0.92 -0.27 -8.13
N GLY A 102 -1.03 -0.35 -6.81
CA GLY A 102 -1.97 0.37 -5.98
C GLY A 102 -1.91 -0.11 -4.53
N LEU A 103 -2.93 0.19 -3.72
CA LEU A 103 -2.86 0.00 -2.26
C LEU A 103 -3.55 -1.27 -1.75
N SER A 104 -4.29 -1.97 -2.61
CA SER A 104 -5.06 -3.15 -2.24
C SER A 104 -4.23 -4.41 -2.47
N HIS A 105 -3.82 -5.09 -1.40
CA HIS A 105 -3.17 -6.41 -1.54
C HIS A 105 -4.11 -7.49 -2.13
N TYR A 106 -5.40 -7.20 -2.28
CA TYR A 106 -6.36 -8.06 -2.95
C TYR A 106 -6.34 -7.83 -4.47
N TYR A 107 -6.47 -6.59 -4.94
CA TYR A 107 -6.61 -6.25 -6.36
C TYR A 107 -5.28 -5.89 -7.06
N ASP A 108 -4.36 -5.28 -6.32
CA ASP A 108 -3.10 -4.75 -6.86
C ASP A 108 -1.98 -5.77 -6.76
N GLU A 109 -0.97 -5.64 -7.62
CA GLU A 109 0.18 -6.55 -7.69
C GLU A 109 1.48 -5.86 -7.27
N ILE A 110 2.45 -6.66 -6.84
CA ILE A 110 3.83 -6.19 -6.61
C ILE A 110 4.47 -5.95 -7.97
N THR A 111 5.05 -4.76 -8.18
CA THR A 111 5.75 -4.39 -9.41
C THR A 111 7.26 -4.50 -9.23
N LEU A 112 7.77 -4.07 -8.08
CA LEU A 112 9.20 -4.04 -7.76
C LEU A 112 9.42 -4.31 -6.27
N VAL A 113 10.46 -5.08 -5.93
CA VAL A 113 10.98 -5.19 -4.56
C VAL A 113 12.45 -4.75 -4.55
N GLY A 114 12.74 -3.77 -3.70
CA GLY A 114 14.09 -3.31 -3.41
C GLY A 114 14.64 -3.98 -2.17
N LEU A 115 15.89 -4.43 -2.24
CA LEU A 115 16.64 -4.91 -1.09
C LEU A 115 17.97 -4.18 -1.00
N TYR A 116 18.38 -3.85 0.22
CA TYR A 116 19.72 -3.32 0.51
C TYR A 116 20.26 -3.96 1.78
N ASP A 117 21.46 -4.54 1.73
CA ASP A 117 22.10 -5.22 2.87
C ASP A 117 23.17 -4.34 3.57
N GLY A 118 23.26 -3.07 3.15
CA GLY A 118 24.32 -2.16 3.58
C GLY A 118 25.54 -2.12 2.65
N ASN A 119 25.68 -3.07 1.74
CA ASN A 119 26.77 -3.14 0.77
C ASN A 119 26.27 -3.12 -0.67
N ARG A 120 25.23 -3.91 -0.97
CA ARG A 120 24.68 -4.14 -2.30
C ARG A 120 23.18 -3.88 -2.32
N VAL A 121 22.75 -3.25 -3.40
CA VAL A 121 21.34 -3.09 -3.74
C VAL A 121 20.94 -4.22 -4.68
N ARG A 122 19.77 -4.81 -4.45
CA ARG A 122 19.16 -5.79 -5.37
C ARG A 122 17.76 -5.30 -5.73
N THR A 123 17.46 -5.32 -7.02
CA THR A 123 16.16 -4.93 -7.55
C THR A 123 15.50 -6.13 -8.19
N LEU A 124 14.29 -6.42 -7.74
CA LEU A 124 13.49 -7.57 -8.18
C LEU A 124 12.23 -7.05 -8.85
N LEU A 125 12.10 -7.27 -10.16
CA LEU A 125 10.99 -6.81 -10.97
C LEU A 125 9.99 -7.93 -11.24
N SER A 126 8.71 -7.58 -11.12
CA SER A 126 7.60 -8.44 -11.47
C SER A 126 7.67 -8.88 -12.93
N GLY A 127 7.34 -10.14 -13.19
CA GLY A 127 7.45 -10.76 -14.51
C GLY A 127 8.88 -11.09 -14.98
N HIS A 128 9.93 -10.68 -14.24
CA HIS A 128 11.33 -10.91 -14.60
C HIS A 128 12.06 -11.78 -13.57
N ASN A 129 12.54 -11.20 -12.47
CA ASN A 129 13.37 -11.88 -11.47
C ASN A 129 12.75 -11.92 -10.06
N LEU A 130 11.51 -11.43 -9.86
CA LEU A 130 10.84 -11.41 -8.56
C LEU A 130 10.77 -12.78 -7.86
N LYS A 131 10.73 -13.88 -8.62
CA LYS A 131 10.76 -15.26 -8.10
C LYS A 131 12.02 -15.61 -7.27
N GLN A 132 13.08 -14.80 -7.36
CA GLN A 132 14.31 -14.97 -6.57
C GLN A 132 14.17 -14.43 -5.13
N LEU A 133 13.10 -13.69 -4.82
CA LEU A 133 12.91 -13.06 -3.52
C LEU A 133 13.03 -14.03 -2.33
N PRO A 134 12.43 -15.25 -2.34
CA PRO A 134 12.52 -16.16 -1.20
C PRO A 134 13.95 -16.59 -0.86
N GLU A 135 14.74 -16.94 -1.89
CA GLU A 135 16.14 -17.35 -1.72
C GLU A 135 17.01 -16.19 -1.22
N LEU A 136 16.75 -14.98 -1.69
CA LEU A 136 17.46 -13.78 -1.24
C LEU A 136 17.14 -13.44 0.22
N LEU A 137 15.86 -13.48 0.61
CA LEU A 137 15.45 -13.16 1.98
C LEU A 137 15.91 -14.20 3.00
N ALA A 138 16.05 -15.47 2.61
CA ALA A 138 16.52 -16.55 3.48
C ALA A 138 17.95 -16.33 4.02
N GLN A 139 18.73 -15.41 3.44
CA GLN A 139 20.10 -15.09 3.86
C GLN A 139 20.15 -14.15 5.08
N TYR A 140 19.01 -13.56 5.46
CA TYR A 140 18.94 -12.53 6.50
C TYR A 140 18.04 -12.99 7.66
N ASP A 141 18.39 -12.54 8.87
CA ASP A 141 17.64 -12.83 10.08
C ASP A 141 16.71 -11.67 10.49
N ILE A 142 17.06 -10.46 10.04
CA ILE A 142 16.36 -9.21 10.35
C ILE A 142 15.95 -8.51 9.05
N VAL A 143 14.69 -8.10 8.95
CA VAL A 143 14.20 -7.20 7.90
C VAL A 143 13.82 -5.85 8.51
N VAL A 144 14.29 -4.77 7.88
CA VAL A 144 13.96 -3.39 8.24
C VAL A 144 13.15 -2.76 7.11
N THR A 145 12.03 -2.13 7.45
CA THR A 145 11.14 -1.45 6.48
C THR A 145 10.75 -0.07 7.02
N PHE A 146 10.15 0.78 6.19
CA PHE A 146 9.38 1.93 6.65
C PHE A 146 7.90 1.70 6.40
N ASN A 147 7.08 1.64 7.45
CA ASN A 147 5.64 1.36 7.36
C ASN A 147 5.29 -0.06 6.83
N GLY A 148 6.25 -0.99 6.81
CA GLY A 148 6.05 -2.35 6.33
C GLY A 148 5.13 -3.21 7.17
N THR A 149 4.86 -2.85 8.43
CA THR A 149 3.87 -3.56 9.26
C THR A 149 2.47 -3.44 8.66
N LEU A 150 2.14 -2.28 8.10
CA LEU A 150 0.80 -1.98 7.58
C LEU A 150 0.69 -2.13 6.06
N PHE A 151 1.82 -2.21 5.35
CA PHE A 151 1.85 -2.20 3.89
C PHE A 151 2.69 -3.36 3.33
N ASP A 152 4.01 -3.24 3.33
CA ASP A 152 4.93 -4.13 2.62
C ASP A 152 4.76 -5.61 3.00
N LEU A 153 4.78 -5.93 4.30
CA LEU A 153 4.73 -7.32 4.74
C LEU A 153 3.34 -7.96 4.54
N PRO A 154 2.22 -7.30 4.85
CA PRO A 154 0.90 -7.79 4.45
C PRO A 154 0.79 -8.05 2.94
N PHE A 155 1.30 -7.15 2.11
CA PHE A 155 1.27 -7.28 0.65
C PHE A 155 2.10 -8.48 0.17
N LEU A 156 3.32 -8.61 0.68
CA LEU A 156 4.21 -9.75 0.40
C LEU A 156 3.58 -11.07 0.82
N ARG A 157 2.97 -11.15 2.01
CA ARG A 157 2.29 -12.37 2.48
C ARG A 157 1.08 -12.73 1.63
N ALA A 158 0.30 -11.74 1.21
CA ALA A 158 -0.87 -11.96 0.36
C ALA A 158 -0.49 -12.48 -1.03
N LYS A 159 0.56 -11.89 -1.64
CA LYS A 159 0.98 -12.24 -3.01
C LYS A 159 1.97 -13.38 -3.11
N LEU A 160 2.70 -13.66 -2.03
CA LEU A 160 3.67 -14.75 -1.95
C LEU A 160 3.43 -15.54 -0.64
N PRO A 161 2.35 -16.35 -0.53
CA PRO A 161 1.99 -17.03 0.71
C PRO A 161 3.06 -17.99 1.26
N SER A 162 3.90 -18.54 0.38
CA SER A 162 5.02 -19.41 0.73
C SER A 162 6.29 -18.66 1.15
N LEU A 163 6.30 -17.32 1.06
CA LEU A 163 7.47 -16.51 1.40
C LEU A 163 7.73 -16.55 2.90
N ARG A 164 8.92 -17.04 3.27
CA ARG A 164 9.42 -16.94 4.64
C ARG A 164 10.14 -15.60 4.81
N LEU A 165 9.53 -14.72 5.59
CA LEU A 165 10.15 -13.45 5.98
C LEU A 165 11.20 -13.68 7.09
N PRO A 166 12.24 -12.85 7.19
CA PRO A 166 13.18 -12.89 8.30
C PRO A 166 12.47 -12.84 9.67
N SER A 167 13.04 -13.55 10.65
CA SER A 167 12.37 -13.80 11.94
C SER A 167 12.12 -12.55 12.79
N VAL A 168 12.89 -11.49 12.54
CA VAL A 168 12.77 -10.20 13.22
C VAL A 168 12.41 -9.14 12.20
N HIS A 169 11.34 -8.40 12.47
CA HIS A 169 10.94 -7.23 11.68
C HIS A 169 11.07 -5.97 12.51
N LEU A 170 11.78 -4.98 11.97
CA LEU A 170 11.93 -3.65 12.55
C LEU A 170 11.28 -2.62 11.62
N ASP A 171 10.18 -2.02 12.06
CA ASP A 171 9.51 -0.97 11.32
C ASP A 171 9.93 0.42 11.83
N LEU A 172 10.66 1.14 10.96
CA LEU A 172 11.19 2.46 11.24
C LEU A 172 10.11 3.51 11.51
N ARG A 173 8.89 3.35 10.96
CA ARG A 173 7.79 4.27 11.21
C ARG A 173 7.50 4.36 12.72
N TYR A 174 7.48 3.22 13.42
CA TYR A 174 7.20 3.17 14.85
C TYR A 174 8.42 3.52 15.70
N LEU A 175 9.61 3.07 15.29
CA LEU A 175 10.85 3.41 16.01
C LEU A 175 11.13 4.92 15.99
N LEU A 176 11.00 5.56 14.83
CA LEU A 176 11.21 7.00 14.68
C LEU A 176 10.11 7.81 15.38
N LYS A 177 8.86 7.31 15.41
CA LYS A 177 7.78 7.91 16.19
C LYS A 177 8.09 7.99 17.68
N ARG A 178 8.76 6.99 18.25
CA ARG A 178 9.22 7.02 19.66
C ARG A 178 10.22 8.14 19.95
N LEU A 179 10.93 8.60 18.92
CA LEU A 179 11.88 9.70 18.96
C LEU A 179 11.25 11.05 18.55
N GLY A 180 9.93 11.10 18.37
CA GLY A 180 9.21 12.32 18.00
C GLY A 180 9.07 12.57 16.49
N TYR A 181 9.56 11.67 15.63
CA TYR A 181 9.45 11.81 14.18
C TYR A 181 8.24 11.06 13.63
N SER A 182 7.24 11.80 13.16
CA SER A 182 6.03 11.28 12.49
C SER A 182 5.86 11.91 11.11
N GLY A 183 5.25 11.20 10.16
CA GLY A 183 5.04 11.67 8.77
C GLY A 183 5.50 10.65 7.75
N GLY A 184 5.63 11.07 6.48
CA GLY A 184 6.20 10.23 5.43
C GLY A 184 7.72 10.05 5.58
N LEU A 185 8.27 9.03 4.94
CA LEU A 185 9.72 8.75 4.95
C LEU A 185 10.52 9.99 4.52
N LYS A 186 10.12 10.63 3.42
CA LYS A 186 10.76 11.84 2.87
C LYS A 186 10.77 13.01 3.84
N ASP A 187 9.65 13.24 4.52
CA ASP A 187 9.55 14.33 5.50
C ASP A 187 10.50 14.09 6.68
N ILE A 188 10.64 12.82 7.10
CA ILE A 188 11.55 12.46 8.18
C ILE A 188 13.01 12.60 7.74
N GLU A 189 13.35 12.12 6.55
CA GLU A 189 14.68 12.28 5.96
C GLU A 189 15.11 13.74 5.85
N GLN A 190 14.23 14.61 5.35
CA GLN A 190 14.50 16.05 5.25
C GLN A 190 14.77 16.66 6.62
N ARG A 191 13.93 16.35 7.62
CA ARG A 191 14.12 16.82 9.01
C ARG A 191 15.42 16.31 9.63
N LEU A 192 15.85 15.11 9.27
CA LEU A 192 17.09 14.50 9.77
C LEU A 192 18.32 14.86 8.95
N GLY A 193 18.17 15.61 7.85
CA GLY A 193 19.26 16.05 6.99
C GLY A 193 19.78 15.00 6.01
N ILE A 194 19.03 13.92 5.76
CA ILE A 194 19.37 12.93 4.73
C ILE A 194 19.20 13.58 3.35
N ARG A 195 20.32 13.76 2.65
CA ARG A 195 20.33 14.31 1.29
C ARG A 195 20.22 13.18 0.28
N ARG A 196 19.06 13.07 -0.37
CA ARG A 196 18.88 12.27 -1.60
C ARG A 196 19.54 12.96 -2.79
N GLY A 197 19.93 12.19 -3.80
CA GLY A 197 20.34 12.72 -5.11
C GLY A 197 19.22 13.55 -5.77
N PRO A 198 19.55 14.47 -6.70
CA PRO A 198 18.59 15.38 -7.32
C PRO A 198 17.43 14.66 -8.01
N GLU A 199 17.66 13.46 -8.57
CA GLU A 199 16.67 12.67 -9.29
C GLU A 199 15.57 12.05 -8.41
N ALA A 200 15.76 11.99 -7.08
CA ALA A 200 14.81 11.33 -6.15
C ALA A 200 13.91 12.31 -5.36
N ARG A 201 13.97 13.62 -5.68
CA ARG A 201 13.35 14.69 -4.87
C ARG A 201 11.83 14.86 -5.04
N ALA A 202 11.19 14.30 -6.07
CA ALA A 202 9.83 14.72 -6.45
C ALA A 202 8.83 13.56 -6.71
N VAL A 203 8.83 12.51 -5.88
CA VAL A 203 7.98 11.32 -6.12
C VAL A 203 7.09 11.01 -4.90
N ASN A 204 5.79 10.88 -5.08
CA ASN A 204 4.86 10.34 -4.08
C ASN A 204 4.51 8.88 -4.47
N GLY A 205 3.91 8.08 -3.57
CA GLY A 205 3.57 6.68 -3.87
C GLY A 205 2.62 6.51 -5.08
N TYR A 206 1.88 7.55 -5.45
CA TYR A 206 1.05 7.55 -6.67
C TYR A 206 1.88 7.60 -7.95
N LEU A 207 3.01 8.32 -7.96
CA LEU A 207 3.88 8.39 -9.14
C LEU A 207 4.52 7.02 -9.46
N ALA A 208 4.75 6.14 -8.48
CA ALA A 208 5.23 4.78 -8.74
C ALA A 208 4.26 3.98 -9.64
N THR A 209 2.95 4.10 -9.41
CA THR A 209 1.92 3.46 -10.25
C THR A 209 1.94 3.99 -11.68
N VAL A 210 2.15 5.30 -11.86
CA VAL A 210 2.26 5.96 -13.18
C VAL A 210 3.52 5.52 -13.91
N LEU A 211 4.67 5.48 -13.23
CA LEU A 211 5.94 5.06 -13.82
C LEU A 211 5.86 3.61 -14.28
N TRP A 212 5.22 2.74 -13.50
CA TRP A 212 4.96 1.37 -13.91
C TRP A 212 4.05 1.30 -15.16
N ALA A 213 2.94 2.05 -15.18
CA ALA A 213 2.03 2.09 -16.32
C ALA A 213 2.74 2.57 -17.61
N ARG A 214 3.55 3.63 -17.51
CA ARG A 214 4.40 4.13 -18.61
C ARG A 214 5.40 3.08 -19.09
N TYR A 215 6.09 2.41 -18.16
CA TYR A 215 6.99 1.31 -18.49
C TYR A 215 6.27 0.19 -19.23
N LYS A 216 5.08 -0.22 -18.77
CA LYS A 216 4.27 -1.21 -19.47
C LYS A 216 3.91 -0.77 -20.89
N ARG A 217 3.81 0.53 -21.17
CA ARG A 217 3.61 1.11 -22.52
C ARG A 217 4.90 1.27 -23.34
N GLY A 218 6.04 0.82 -22.83
CA GLY A 218 7.33 0.84 -23.54
C GLY A 218 8.27 1.98 -23.14
N ASP A 219 7.89 2.81 -22.17
CA ASP A 219 8.76 3.89 -21.68
C ASP A 219 9.82 3.35 -20.70
N MET A 220 11.00 3.03 -21.24
CA MET A 220 12.12 2.53 -20.44
C MET A 220 12.67 3.57 -19.46
N SER A 221 12.53 4.87 -19.75
CA SER A 221 12.97 5.94 -18.83
C SER A 221 12.12 5.94 -17.56
N ALA A 222 10.83 5.61 -17.67
CA ALA A 222 9.94 5.48 -16.53
C ALA A 222 10.37 4.31 -15.61
N LEU A 223 10.84 3.19 -16.18
CA LEU A 223 11.40 2.09 -15.39
C LEU A 223 12.66 2.52 -14.64
N GLU A 224 13.59 3.22 -15.30
CA GLU A 224 14.79 3.72 -14.63
C GLU A 224 14.44 4.64 -13.45
N GLN A 225 13.48 5.55 -13.64
CA GLN A 225 13.02 6.45 -12.59
C GLN A 225 12.37 5.68 -11.43
N LEU A 226 11.52 4.68 -11.72
CA LEU A 226 10.89 3.84 -10.70
C LEU A 226 11.93 3.11 -9.85
N VAL A 227 12.93 2.52 -10.50
CA VAL A 227 14.02 1.79 -9.84
C VAL A 227 14.88 2.75 -9.01
N LYS A 228 15.27 3.91 -9.55
CA LYS A 228 16.04 4.92 -8.80
C LYS A 228 15.29 5.40 -7.55
N TYR A 229 13.98 5.55 -7.64
CA TYR A 229 13.14 5.94 -6.51
C TYR A 229 13.16 4.90 -5.39
N ASN A 230 12.83 3.65 -5.69
CA ASN A 230 12.82 2.57 -4.70
C ASN A 230 14.21 2.34 -4.09
N ILE A 231 15.28 2.47 -4.89
CA ILE A 231 16.67 2.40 -4.38
C ILE A 231 16.93 3.51 -3.35
N ALA A 232 16.48 4.73 -3.62
CA ALA A 232 16.64 5.84 -2.68
C ALA A 232 15.92 5.56 -1.35
N ASP A 233 14.74 4.94 -1.40
CA ASP A 233 13.97 4.55 -0.21
C ASP A 233 14.69 3.46 0.60
N VAL A 234 15.10 2.33 -0.01
CA VAL A 234 15.81 1.27 0.75
C VAL A 234 17.16 1.72 1.30
N MET A 235 17.89 2.58 0.57
CA MET A 235 19.20 3.07 1.01
C MET A 235 19.11 4.04 2.18
N SER A 236 18.02 4.80 2.29
CA SER A 236 17.84 5.74 3.40
C SER A 236 17.44 5.05 4.72
N LEU A 237 16.87 3.85 4.65
CA LEU A 237 16.49 3.10 5.84
C LEU A 237 17.68 2.77 6.75
N ARG A 238 18.87 2.52 6.18
CA ARG A 238 20.07 2.21 6.97
C ARG A 238 20.54 3.34 7.89
N PRO A 239 20.81 4.57 7.39
CA PRO A 239 21.17 5.67 8.28
C PRO A 239 20.06 6.01 9.28
N LEU A 240 18.78 5.87 8.90
CA LEU A 240 17.64 6.02 9.82
C LEU A 240 17.63 4.98 10.94
N MET A 241 17.92 3.71 10.62
CA MET A 241 17.99 2.63 11.62
C MET A 241 19.17 2.83 12.57
N ARG A 242 20.35 3.18 12.05
CA ARG A 242 21.53 3.52 12.86
C ARG A 242 21.24 4.71 13.78
N PHE A 243 20.60 5.75 13.26
CA PHE A 243 20.16 6.89 14.03
C PHE A 243 19.20 6.47 15.15
N ALA A 244 18.14 5.73 14.81
CA ALA A 244 17.14 5.31 15.77
C ALA A 244 17.75 4.47 16.90
N CYS A 245 18.61 3.50 16.58
CA CYS A 245 19.35 2.72 17.57
C CYS A 245 20.23 3.59 18.47
N ARG A 246 20.97 4.54 17.89
CA ARG A 246 21.85 5.44 18.65
C ARG A 246 21.06 6.28 19.64
N GLU A 247 20.01 6.97 19.17
CA GLU A 247 19.22 7.87 20.03
C GLU A 247 18.43 7.10 21.10
N LEU A 248 17.85 5.94 20.74
CA LEU A 248 17.16 5.09 21.73
C LEU A 248 18.13 4.53 22.77
N THR A 249 19.35 4.14 22.37
CA THR A 249 20.39 3.69 23.29
C THR A 249 20.85 4.82 24.19
N ALA A 250 21.07 6.01 23.62
CA ALA A 250 21.51 7.17 24.37
C ALA A 250 20.49 7.59 25.42
N GLY A 251 19.20 7.66 25.05
CA GLY A 251 18.12 7.97 25.99
C GLY A 251 17.92 6.93 27.10
N LEU A 252 18.45 5.72 26.95
CA LEU A 252 18.43 4.68 27.98
C LEU A 252 19.66 4.72 28.89
N LEU A 253 20.85 4.98 28.33
CA LEU A 253 22.13 4.88 29.04
C LEU A 253 22.66 6.21 29.58
N PHE A 254 22.27 7.34 29.00
CA PHE A 254 22.79 8.66 29.36
C PHE A 254 21.65 9.62 29.73
N ARG A 255 21.82 10.36 30.84
CA ARG A 255 20.93 11.47 31.24
C ARG A 255 21.34 12.78 30.52
N GLU A 256 21.53 12.75 29.21
CA GLU A 256 21.95 13.97 28.48
C GLU A 256 20.76 14.84 28.06
N LYS A 257 20.99 16.16 28.11
CA LYS A 257 20.02 17.19 27.68
C LYS A 257 19.75 17.08 26.17
N GLN A 258 18.47 17.24 25.81
CA GLN A 258 17.95 17.21 24.44
C GLN A 258 18.70 18.18 23.51
N ARG A 259 19.63 17.66 22.71
CA ARG A 259 20.06 18.30 21.46
C ARG A 259 19.13 17.77 20.37
N ILE A 260 18.71 18.60 19.42
CA ILE A 260 17.93 18.11 18.25
C ILE A 260 18.86 17.19 17.46
N PRO A 261 18.67 15.87 17.46
CA PRO A 261 19.64 14.97 16.86
C PRO A 261 19.49 15.03 15.35
N THR A 262 20.59 15.26 14.63
CA THR A 262 20.64 15.22 13.17
C THR A 262 21.52 14.07 12.70
N ILE A 263 21.30 13.64 11.46
CA ILE A 263 22.19 12.68 10.81
C ILE A 263 23.28 13.49 10.12
N THR A 264 24.43 13.62 10.77
CA THR A 264 25.67 14.07 10.14
C THR A 264 26.27 12.94 9.32
N SER A 265 25.66 12.61 8.17
CA SER A 265 26.18 11.60 7.25
C SER A 265 26.68 12.23 5.96
N LYS A 266 27.71 11.62 5.36
CA LYS A 266 28.02 11.82 3.94
C LYS A 266 26.76 11.56 3.10
N PRO A 267 26.60 12.21 1.93
CA PRO A 267 25.52 11.89 1.00
C PRO A 267 25.47 10.38 0.74
N LEU A 268 24.26 9.83 0.58
CA LEU A 268 24.11 8.44 0.18
C LEU A 268 24.85 8.23 -1.15
N LYS A 269 25.64 7.16 -1.24
CA LYS A 269 26.37 6.82 -2.47
C LYS A 269 25.34 6.61 -3.58
N ALA A 270 25.47 7.34 -4.69
CA ALA A 270 24.63 7.13 -5.85
C ALA A 270 24.85 5.71 -6.41
N VAL A 271 23.76 5.00 -6.66
CA VAL A 271 23.77 3.72 -7.36
C VAL A 271 23.39 4.00 -8.81
N PRO A 272 24.29 3.75 -9.78
CA PRO A 272 23.95 3.98 -11.18
C PRO A 272 22.85 3.02 -11.62
N VAL A 273 21.86 3.57 -12.31
CA VAL A 273 20.75 2.84 -12.91
C VAL A 273 20.64 3.30 -14.35
N HIS A 274 20.74 2.36 -15.29
CA HIS A 274 20.55 2.62 -16.71
C HIS A 274 20.05 1.37 -17.42
N VAL A 275 19.33 1.59 -18.51
CA VAL A 275 18.86 0.55 -19.41
C VAL A 275 19.80 0.48 -20.61
N SER A 276 20.29 -0.72 -20.91
CA SER A 276 21.14 -0.99 -22.08
C SER A 276 20.43 -1.96 -23.03
N LYS A 277 20.59 -1.73 -24.34
CA LYS A 277 20.13 -2.66 -25.38
C LYS A 277 21.16 -3.79 -25.54
N VAL A 278 20.69 -5.03 -25.55
CA VAL A 278 21.53 -6.20 -25.89
C VAL A 278 21.33 -6.53 -27.36
N ASN A 279 22.41 -6.89 -28.07
CA ASN A 279 22.33 -7.38 -29.45
C ASN A 279 21.34 -8.55 -29.52
N GLY A 280 20.31 -8.42 -30.36
CA GLY A 280 19.20 -9.38 -30.43
C GLY A 280 18.05 -9.07 -29.47
N ASN A 281 17.29 -7.99 -29.72
CA ASN A 281 15.97 -7.66 -29.15
C ASN A 281 15.80 -7.63 -27.61
N GLY A 282 16.82 -7.97 -26.82
CA GLY A 282 16.79 -7.96 -25.36
C GLY A 282 17.14 -6.59 -24.80
N VAL A 283 16.52 -6.24 -23.67
CA VAL A 283 16.84 -5.02 -22.93
C VAL A 283 17.31 -5.42 -21.54
N THR A 284 18.38 -4.81 -21.03
CA THR A 284 18.93 -5.12 -19.71
C THR A 284 18.88 -3.87 -18.85
N LEU A 285 18.27 -3.99 -17.67
CA LEU A 285 18.38 -2.99 -16.63
C LEU A 285 19.64 -3.27 -15.80
N ILE A 286 20.52 -2.29 -15.69
CA ILE A 286 21.74 -2.39 -14.89
C ILE A 286 21.59 -1.52 -13.64
N VAL A 287 21.73 -2.14 -12.46
CA VAL A 287 21.63 -1.49 -11.15
C VAL A 287 22.91 -1.76 -10.36
N GLY A 288 23.74 -0.74 -10.16
CA GLY A 288 24.98 -0.88 -9.38
C GLY A 288 25.93 -1.98 -9.88
N GLY A 289 25.89 -2.28 -11.18
CA GLY A 289 26.66 -3.36 -11.82
C GLY A 289 25.94 -4.71 -11.91
N ALA A 290 24.80 -4.89 -11.24
CA ALA A 290 23.96 -6.09 -11.39
C ALA A 290 23.02 -5.94 -12.59
N ALA A 291 22.92 -6.97 -13.42
CA ALA A 291 22.07 -6.98 -14.61
C ALA A 291 20.75 -7.71 -14.35
N VAL A 292 19.64 -7.09 -14.75
CA VAL A 292 18.31 -7.70 -14.82
C VAL A 292 17.90 -7.76 -16.28
N LEU A 293 17.87 -8.97 -16.85
CA LEU A 293 17.42 -9.18 -18.22
C LEU A 293 15.90 -8.97 -18.30
N LEU A 294 15.48 -7.95 -19.04
CA LEU A 294 14.08 -7.65 -19.28
C LEU A 294 13.62 -8.44 -20.49
N ARG A 295 12.79 -9.44 -20.24
CA ARG A 295 12.17 -10.23 -21.33
C ARG A 295 11.11 -9.37 -22.00
N LYS A 296 11.06 -9.35 -23.34
CA LYS A 296 9.91 -8.81 -24.09
C LYS A 296 8.68 -9.61 -23.68
N ARG A 297 7.83 -9.05 -22.84
CA ARG A 297 6.46 -9.52 -22.69
C ARG A 297 5.57 -8.68 -23.60
N PRO A 298 4.45 -9.24 -24.11
CA PRO A 298 3.35 -8.42 -24.56
C PRO A 298 3.00 -7.44 -23.43
N LEU A 299 2.59 -6.21 -23.74
CA LEU A 299 1.92 -5.37 -22.75
C LEU A 299 0.92 -6.29 -22.03
N GLU A 300 1.03 -6.45 -20.72
CA GLU A 300 -0.06 -7.08 -19.96
C GLU A 300 -1.19 -6.08 -20.04
N ARG A 301 -1.97 -6.20 -21.12
CA ARG A 301 -3.28 -5.58 -21.25
C ARG A 301 -4.11 -6.15 -20.12
N SER A 302 -5.07 -5.37 -19.61
CA SER A 302 -6.10 -5.93 -18.74
C SER A 302 -6.60 -7.23 -19.38
N PRO A 303 -6.72 -8.34 -18.64
CA PRO A 303 -7.09 -9.63 -19.22
C PRO A 303 -8.44 -9.59 -19.94
N ILE A 304 -9.23 -8.54 -19.67
CA ILE A 304 -10.52 -8.25 -20.27
C ILE A 304 -10.44 -6.89 -20.98
N ARG A 305 -10.86 -6.84 -22.24
CA ARG A 305 -11.15 -5.60 -22.96
C ARG A 305 -12.64 -5.32 -22.94
N LEU A 306 -13.03 -4.07 -23.18
CA LEU A 306 -14.43 -3.70 -23.32
C LEU A 306 -15.15 -4.58 -24.35
N SER A 307 -14.52 -4.88 -25.49
CA SER A 307 -15.07 -5.76 -26.52
C SER A 307 -15.48 -7.14 -25.97
N ASN A 308 -14.72 -7.71 -25.03
CA ASN A 308 -15.07 -8.98 -24.40
C ASN A 308 -16.32 -8.88 -23.52
N LEU A 309 -16.58 -7.72 -22.91
CA LEU A 309 -17.81 -7.47 -22.15
C LEU A 309 -19.00 -7.33 -23.09
N LEU A 310 -18.84 -6.53 -24.16
CA LEU A 310 -19.89 -6.25 -25.13
C LEU A 310 -20.41 -7.54 -25.80
N GLU A 311 -19.55 -8.51 -26.07
CA GLU A 311 -19.94 -9.83 -26.60
C GLU A 311 -20.88 -10.61 -25.67
N ASN A 312 -20.85 -10.35 -24.36
CA ASN A 312 -21.64 -11.04 -23.35
C ASN A 312 -22.92 -10.29 -22.93
N ILE A 313 -23.17 -9.10 -23.50
CA ILE A 313 -24.35 -8.31 -23.17
C ILE A 313 -25.47 -8.61 -24.15
N GLN A 314 -26.63 -9.03 -23.63
CA GLN A 314 -27.84 -9.20 -24.42
C GLN A 314 -28.61 -7.87 -24.46
N CYS A 315 -28.69 -7.24 -25.64
CA CYS A 315 -29.46 -6.02 -25.87
C CYS A 315 -30.60 -6.25 -26.88
N SER A 316 -31.75 -5.63 -26.62
CA SER A 316 -32.97 -5.75 -27.43
C SER A 316 -32.95 -4.96 -28.75
N GLY A 317 -31.81 -4.34 -29.09
CA GLY A 317 -31.58 -3.60 -30.33
C GLY A 317 -30.52 -2.51 -30.17
N GLY A 318 -29.40 -2.64 -30.91
CA GLY A 318 -28.28 -1.69 -30.88
C GLY A 318 -27.19 -2.04 -29.85
N ALA A 319 -26.20 -1.15 -29.74
CA ALA A 319 -25.14 -1.26 -28.72
C ALA A 319 -25.71 -0.95 -27.32
N PRO A 320 -25.18 -1.58 -26.24
CA PRO A 320 -25.64 -1.28 -24.89
C PRO A 320 -25.42 0.19 -24.54
N ARG A 321 -26.39 0.77 -23.84
CA ARG A 321 -26.38 2.17 -23.41
C ARG A 321 -26.38 2.23 -21.90
N VAL A 322 -25.22 2.54 -21.32
CA VAL A 322 -25.08 2.71 -19.88
C VAL A 322 -24.78 4.17 -19.55
N VAL A 323 -25.55 4.72 -18.62
CA VAL A 323 -25.23 6.04 -18.05
C VAL A 323 -24.48 5.85 -16.73
N GLY A 324 -23.30 6.44 -16.63
CA GLY A 324 -22.51 6.54 -15.40
C GLY A 324 -22.56 7.93 -14.79
N ILE A 325 -22.64 8.03 -13.46
CA ILE A 325 -22.80 9.30 -12.73
C ILE A 325 -21.81 9.36 -11.57
N ASP A 326 -20.80 10.25 -11.62
CA ASP A 326 -19.92 10.60 -10.48
C ASP A 326 -20.56 11.72 -9.64
N LEU A 327 -21.44 11.30 -8.73
CA LEU A 327 -22.35 12.21 -8.03
C LEU A 327 -21.63 13.05 -6.97
N ARG A 328 -21.88 14.37 -6.98
CA ARG A 328 -21.42 15.25 -5.91
C ARG A 328 -22.47 15.41 -4.82
N GLY A 329 -22.05 15.63 -3.57
CA GLY A 329 -22.98 15.76 -2.44
C GLY A 329 -23.88 17.00 -2.45
N SER A 330 -23.63 17.97 -3.34
CA SER A 330 -24.49 19.14 -3.51
C SER A 330 -24.50 19.62 -4.97
N GLU A 331 -25.57 20.33 -5.36
CA GLU A 331 -25.72 20.95 -6.68
C GLU A 331 -24.82 22.18 -6.89
N VAL A 332 -24.09 22.62 -5.85
CA VAL A 332 -23.15 23.74 -5.98
C VAL A 332 -22.00 23.37 -6.93
N ARG A 333 -21.56 22.12 -6.87
CA ARG A 333 -20.50 21.59 -7.73
C ARG A 333 -21.11 20.69 -8.81
N PRO A 334 -20.63 20.79 -10.06
CA PRO A 334 -21.11 19.90 -11.10
C PRO A 334 -20.75 18.45 -10.80
N THR A 335 -21.67 17.57 -11.18
CA THR A 335 -21.57 16.11 -11.19
C THR A 335 -21.00 15.66 -12.53
N GLY A 336 -20.10 14.68 -12.49
CA GLY A 336 -19.63 14.00 -13.70
C GLY A 336 -20.73 13.11 -14.24
N TRP A 337 -21.02 13.22 -15.53
CA TRP A 337 -22.01 12.39 -16.22
C TRP A 337 -21.38 11.82 -17.47
N ALA A 338 -21.62 10.55 -17.74
CA ALA A 338 -21.17 9.89 -18.96
C ALA A 338 -22.24 8.97 -19.53
N LEU A 339 -22.38 8.98 -20.86
CA LEU A 339 -23.04 7.92 -21.62
C LEU A 339 -21.97 7.06 -22.28
N LEU A 340 -22.02 5.76 -22.04
CA LEU A 340 -21.26 4.76 -22.76
C LEU A 340 -22.23 3.99 -23.68
N GLU A 341 -22.04 4.14 -24.98
CA GLU A 341 -22.81 3.46 -26.02
C GLU A 341 -21.88 2.52 -26.81
N GLY A 342 -21.92 1.23 -26.47
CA GLY A 342 -20.91 0.27 -26.92
C GLY A 342 -19.50 0.71 -26.50
N GLU A 343 -18.67 1.06 -27.47
CA GLU A 343 -17.30 1.55 -27.20
C GLU A 343 -17.20 3.07 -27.08
N GLN A 344 -18.27 3.82 -27.38
CA GLN A 344 -18.22 5.29 -27.46
C GLN A 344 -18.67 5.95 -26.15
N ALA A 345 -17.79 6.76 -25.56
CA ALA A 345 -18.07 7.54 -24.36
C ALA A 345 -18.30 9.01 -24.69
N TYR A 346 -19.40 9.55 -24.16
CA TYR A 346 -19.73 10.97 -24.17
C TYR A 346 -19.81 11.46 -22.73
N THR A 347 -19.14 12.58 -22.41
CA THR A 347 -19.11 13.12 -21.05
C THR A 347 -19.70 14.52 -20.99
N ARG A 348 -20.21 14.88 -19.81
CA ARG A 348 -20.67 16.23 -19.50
C ARG A 348 -20.57 16.48 -18.00
N LEU A 349 -20.39 17.74 -17.63
CA LEU A 349 -20.61 18.23 -16.28
C LEU A 349 -22.05 18.74 -16.13
N VAL A 350 -22.81 18.15 -15.21
CA VAL A 350 -24.24 18.45 -15.00
C VAL A 350 -24.46 18.90 -13.56
N LYS A 351 -25.27 19.94 -13.31
CA LYS A 351 -25.26 20.62 -12.01
C LYS A 351 -26.42 20.19 -11.10
N SER A 352 -27.65 20.41 -11.55
CA SER A 352 -28.85 20.15 -10.73
C SER A 352 -29.37 18.72 -10.88
N ASP A 353 -30.13 18.24 -9.90
CA ASP A 353 -30.81 16.94 -9.97
C ASP A 353 -31.76 16.86 -11.17
N ALA A 354 -32.49 17.93 -11.46
CA ALA A 354 -33.40 18.00 -12.61
C ALA A 354 -32.66 17.84 -13.94
N GLU A 355 -31.50 18.49 -14.09
CA GLU A 355 -30.66 18.33 -15.29
C GLU A 355 -30.09 16.90 -15.39
N ILE A 356 -29.63 16.31 -14.28
CA ILE A 356 -29.12 14.93 -14.25
C ILE A 356 -30.21 13.97 -14.73
N VAL A 357 -31.43 14.10 -14.19
CA VAL A 357 -32.56 13.25 -14.54
C VAL A 357 -32.97 13.45 -16.00
N GLN A 358 -33.13 14.70 -16.44
CA GLN A 358 -33.54 15.01 -17.82
C GLN A 358 -32.52 14.51 -18.84
N GLU A 359 -31.23 14.77 -18.62
CA GLU A 359 -30.17 14.33 -19.53
C GLU A 359 -30.12 12.80 -19.58
N THR A 360 -30.17 12.12 -18.44
CA THR A 360 -30.14 10.66 -18.37
C THR A 360 -31.31 10.01 -19.11
N ILE A 361 -32.55 10.47 -18.87
CA ILE A 361 -33.75 9.88 -19.47
C ILE A 361 -33.80 10.11 -20.99
N ARG A 362 -33.33 11.27 -21.47
CA ARG A 362 -33.27 11.58 -22.91
C ARG A 362 -32.52 10.51 -23.69
N HIS A 363 -31.50 9.92 -23.09
CA HIS A 363 -30.66 8.88 -23.71
C HIS A 363 -31.17 7.46 -23.53
N ARG A 364 -32.34 7.25 -22.90
CA ARG A 364 -32.99 5.92 -22.78
C ARG A 364 -32.01 4.77 -22.44
N PRO A 365 -31.24 4.87 -21.35
CA PRO A 365 -30.23 3.87 -21.02
C PRO A 365 -30.85 2.52 -20.65
N ASP A 366 -30.13 1.44 -20.97
CA ASP A 366 -30.43 0.08 -20.50
C ASP A 366 -30.14 -0.07 -19.00
N LEU A 367 -29.22 0.74 -18.48
CA LEU A 367 -28.79 0.75 -17.09
C LEU A 367 -28.24 2.12 -16.67
N ILE A 368 -28.52 2.50 -15.43
CA ILE A 368 -27.92 3.67 -14.78
C ILE A 368 -27.01 3.18 -13.65
N SER A 369 -25.77 3.64 -13.64
CA SER A 369 -24.75 3.33 -12.64
C SER A 369 -24.36 4.62 -11.93
N ILE A 370 -24.45 4.63 -10.60
CA ILE A 370 -24.23 5.84 -9.79
C ILE A 370 -23.08 5.61 -8.81
N ASP A 371 -22.06 6.46 -8.83
CA ASP A 371 -21.01 6.55 -7.81
C ASP A 371 -21.53 7.33 -6.59
N SER A 372 -22.35 6.66 -5.79
CA SER A 372 -22.82 7.15 -4.49
C SER A 372 -23.42 6.00 -3.71
N PRO A 373 -23.29 5.96 -2.37
CA PRO A 373 -24.09 5.05 -1.56
C PRO A 373 -25.59 5.19 -1.88
N LEU A 374 -26.21 4.10 -2.34
CA LEU A 374 -27.64 4.02 -2.65
C LEU A 374 -28.45 3.37 -1.53
N GLY A 375 -27.81 3.05 -0.41
CA GLY A 375 -28.44 2.54 0.79
C GLY A 375 -27.73 3.00 2.07
N ILE A 376 -28.29 2.59 3.21
CA ILE A 376 -27.78 2.92 4.55
C ILE A 376 -27.58 1.63 5.36
N PRO A 377 -26.74 1.65 6.42
CA PRO A 377 -26.49 0.47 7.25
C PRO A 377 -27.78 -0.13 7.81
N TYR A 378 -27.84 -1.46 7.90
CA TYR A 378 -29.02 -2.18 8.34
C TYR A 378 -29.45 -1.72 9.74
N GLY A 379 -30.74 -1.38 9.86
CA GLY A 379 -31.33 -0.82 11.08
C GLY A 379 -31.21 0.70 11.22
N ARG A 380 -30.52 1.39 10.30
CA ARG A 380 -30.67 2.85 10.15
C ARG A 380 -31.99 3.14 9.44
N CYS A 381 -32.68 4.20 9.86
CA CYS A 381 -33.85 4.72 9.16
C CYS A 381 -33.57 6.03 8.41
N CYS A 382 -32.45 6.70 8.72
CA CYS A 382 -32.03 7.92 8.06
C CYS A 382 -30.52 8.17 8.21
N THR A 383 -30.04 9.19 7.50
CA THR A 383 -28.63 9.64 7.48
C THR A 383 -28.26 10.50 8.70
N GLN A 384 -29.24 11.04 9.43
CA GLN A 384 -29.06 12.05 10.48
C GLN A 384 -28.42 11.49 11.76
N ASP A 385 -27.47 12.23 12.34
CA ASP A 385 -26.79 11.86 13.59
C ASP A 385 -27.64 12.08 14.85
N SER A 386 -28.64 12.98 14.80
CA SER A 386 -29.58 13.24 15.90
C SER A 386 -30.63 12.13 16.10
N CYS A 387 -30.75 11.20 15.15
CA CYS A 387 -31.73 10.13 15.22
C CYS A 387 -31.27 8.98 16.13
N ARG A 388 -32.19 8.37 16.87
CA ARG A 388 -31.93 7.16 17.70
C ARG A 388 -31.26 6.01 16.95
N CYS A 389 -31.49 5.93 15.63
CA CYS A 389 -30.90 4.89 14.79
C CYS A 389 -29.37 5.01 14.66
N ARG A 390 -28.77 6.15 15.05
CA ARG A 390 -27.32 6.39 15.01
C ARG A 390 -26.50 5.33 15.75
N SER A 391 -27.09 4.69 16.75
CA SER A 391 -26.54 3.54 17.48
C SER A 391 -26.19 2.33 16.59
N LYS A 392 -26.80 2.22 15.41
CA LYS A 392 -26.52 1.14 14.43
C LYS A 392 -25.24 1.35 13.61
N GLY A 393 -24.55 2.48 13.80
CA GLY A 393 -23.28 2.76 13.12
C GLY A 393 -23.45 3.50 11.79
N ILE A 394 -22.32 3.70 11.10
CA ILE A 394 -22.20 4.54 9.89
C ILE A 394 -21.62 3.80 8.67
N LEU A 395 -21.42 2.50 8.79
CA LEU A 395 -20.79 1.62 7.80
C LEU A 395 -21.73 0.49 7.42
N ARG A 396 -21.91 0.28 6.12
CA ARG A 396 -22.52 -0.90 5.51
C ARG A 396 -21.51 -2.03 5.40
N GLU A 397 -21.99 -3.22 5.11
CA GLU A 397 -21.15 -4.39 4.89
C GLU A 397 -20.25 -4.24 3.65
N CYS A 398 -20.71 -3.57 2.59
CA CYS A 398 -19.90 -3.34 1.39
C CYS A 398 -18.62 -2.55 1.69
N GLU A 399 -18.68 -1.49 2.52
CA GLU A 399 -17.49 -0.75 2.93
C GLU A 399 -16.55 -1.59 3.82
N ARG A 400 -17.11 -2.45 4.68
CA ARG A 400 -16.32 -3.38 5.50
C ARG A 400 -15.59 -4.41 4.64
N VAL A 401 -16.26 -4.94 3.61
CA VAL A 401 -15.65 -5.85 2.63
C VAL A 401 -14.51 -5.14 1.90
N LEU A 402 -14.72 -3.92 1.40
CA LEU A 402 -13.68 -3.14 0.73
C LEU A 402 -12.47 -2.88 1.64
N TRP A 403 -12.71 -2.50 2.90
CA TRP A 403 -11.63 -2.31 3.88
C TRP A 403 -10.83 -3.59 4.13
N ARG A 404 -11.52 -4.74 4.26
CA ARG A 404 -10.85 -6.06 4.37
C ARG A 404 -10.02 -6.39 3.14
N ARG A 405 -10.45 -5.96 1.96
CA ARG A 405 -9.70 -6.07 0.70
C ARG A 405 -8.65 -4.97 0.51
N GLY A 406 -8.38 -4.14 1.52
CA GLY A 406 -7.37 -3.08 1.45
C GLY A 406 -7.77 -1.83 0.66
N VAL A 407 -9.03 -1.71 0.23
CA VAL A 407 -9.56 -0.53 -0.44
C VAL A 407 -10.15 0.42 0.58
N LYS A 408 -9.55 1.61 0.72
CA LYS A 408 -10.00 2.63 1.68
C LYS A 408 -11.14 3.47 1.09
N VAL A 409 -12.35 3.21 1.56
CA VAL A 409 -13.55 4.02 1.31
C VAL A 409 -13.99 4.78 2.55
N PHE A 410 -14.67 5.91 2.38
CA PHE A 410 -15.29 6.62 3.49
C PHE A 410 -16.58 5.89 3.93
N PRO A 411 -16.90 5.85 5.23
CA PRO A 411 -18.21 5.38 5.68
C PRO A 411 -19.33 6.18 5.01
N CYS A 412 -20.37 5.50 4.52
CA CYS A 412 -21.47 6.16 3.80
C CYS A 412 -22.20 7.23 4.64
N LEU A 413 -22.20 7.09 5.97
CA LEU A 413 -22.82 8.05 6.89
C LEU A 413 -21.81 8.84 7.74
N LEU A 414 -20.55 8.92 7.30
CA LEU A 414 -19.62 9.94 7.81
C LEU A 414 -20.27 11.33 7.57
N PRO A 415 -20.15 12.33 8.47
CA PRO A 415 -20.88 13.60 8.33
C PRO A 415 -20.70 14.29 6.98
N SER A 416 -19.51 14.20 6.37
CA SER A 416 -19.23 14.75 5.04
C SER A 416 -19.89 13.98 3.88
N MET A 417 -20.30 12.73 4.11
CA MET A 417 -20.91 11.81 3.12
C MET A 417 -22.43 11.76 3.22
N GLN A 418 -23.04 12.12 4.35
CA GLN A 418 -24.49 11.99 4.58
C GLN A 418 -25.34 12.64 3.48
N LYS A 419 -24.97 13.86 3.03
CA LYS A 419 -25.68 14.55 1.94
C LYS A 419 -25.57 13.85 0.60
N LEU A 420 -24.39 13.28 0.30
CA LEU A 420 -24.16 12.52 -0.92
C LEU A 420 -24.99 11.23 -0.92
N THR A 421 -24.99 10.50 0.19
CA THR A 421 -25.77 9.28 0.39
C THR A 421 -27.27 9.55 0.25
N GLU A 422 -27.79 10.61 0.90
CA GLU A 422 -29.20 11.00 0.78
C GLU A 422 -29.57 11.37 -0.66
N ARG A 423 -28.71 12.13 -1.35
CA ARG A 423 -28.90 12.51 -2.76
C ARG A 423 -28.89 11.29 -3.68
N GLY A 424 -27.96 10.35 -3.46
CA GLY A 424 -27.86 9.10 -4.22
C GLY A 424 -29.13 8.25 -4.10
N ILE A 425 -29.58 8.01 -2.86
CA ILE A 425 -30.83 7.27 -2.58
C ILE A 425 -32.03 7.91 -3.29
N ARG A 426 -32.16 9.25 -3.23
CA ARG A 426 -33.26 9.98 -3.88
C ARG A 426 -33.24 9.82 -5.40
N LEU A 427 -32.10 10.07 -6.04
CA LEU A 427 -31.96 9.97 -7.50
C LEU A 427 -32.20 8.53 -7.98
N ALA A 428 -31.64 7.53 -7.28
CA ALA A 428 -31.86 6.13 -7.61
C ALA A 428 -33.35 5.75 -7.52
N LYS A 429 -34.05 6.22 -6.47
CA LYS A 429 -35.49 6.03 -6.33
C LYS A 429 -36.25 6.65 -7.50
N GLU A 430 -35.96 7.90 -7.86
CA GLU A 430 -36.62 8.60 -8.96
C GLU A 430 -36.43 7.88 -10.30
N PHE A 431 -35.22 7.42 -10.61
CA PHE A 431 -34.97 6.65 -11.83
C PHE A 431 -35.71 5.31 -11.85
N ARG A 432 -35.75 4.59 -10.71
CA ARG A 432 -36.47 3.32 -10.57
C ARG A 432 -37.99 3.50 -10.73
N GLU A 433 -38.57 4.56 -10.17
CA GLU A 433 -39.99 4.90 -10.34
C GLU A 433 -40.37 5.19 -11.80
N ARG A 434 -39.40 5.66 -12.60
CA ARG A 434 -39.56 5.89 -14.04
C ARG A 434 -39.25 4.65 -14.90
N GLY A 435 -39.01 3.49 -14.27
CA GLY A 435 -38.81 2.20 -14.94
C GLY A 435 -37.37 1.86 -15.30
N PHE A 436 -36.38 2.64 -14.88
CA PHE A 436 -34.96 2.36 -15.15
C PHE A 436 -34.34 1.44 -14.11
N ARG A 437 -33.43 0.58 -14.56
CA ARG A 437 -32.57 -0.22 -13.67
C ARG A 437 -31.43 0.66 -13.16
N VAL A 438 -31.17 0.62 -11.86
CA VAL A 438 -30.15 1.44 -11.21
C VAL A 438 -29.28 0.60 -10.29
N ILE A 439 -27.96 0.71 -10.45
CA ILE A 439 -26.96 0.08 -9.58
C ILE A 439 -26.07 1.11 -8.90
N GLU A 440 -25.54 0.72 -7.73
CA GLU A 440 -24.45 1.43 -7.08
C GLU A 440 -23.11 0.96 -7.65
N SER A 441 -22.22 1.91 -7.94
CA SER A 441 -20.84 1.63 -8.35
C SER A 441 -19.84 2.41 -7.50
N TYR A 442 -18.56 2.02 -7.59
CA TYR A 442 -17.46 2.77 -7.00
C TYR A 442 -16.26 2.76 -7.96
N PRO A 443 -16.07 3.82 -8.77
CA PRO A 443 -15.01 3.94 -9.77
C PRO A 443 -13.62 3.61 -9.25
N GLY A 444 -13.30 4.02 -8.02
CA GLY A 444 -12.01 3.71 -7.42
C GLY A 444 -11.73 2.21 -7.29
N ALA A 445 -12.68 1.41 -6.80
CA ALA A 445 -12.48 -0.03 -6.71
C ALA A 445 -12.47 -0.68 -8.10
N ALA A 446 -13.35 -0.22 -9.00
CA ALA A 446 -13.39 -0.71 -10.37
C ALA A 446 -12.06 -0.47 -11.10
N GLN A 447 -11.46 0.71 -10.94
CA GLN A 447 -10.14 1.06 -11.48
C GLN A 447 -9.04 0.13 -10.94
N ASP A 448 -9.01 -0.15 -9.63
CA ASP A 448 -8.04 -1.09 -9.05
C ASP A 448 -8.22 -2.50 -9.64
N ILE A 449 -9.47 -3.00 -9.70
CA ILE A 449 -9.79 -4.33 -10.23
C ILE A 449 -9.37 -4.43 -11.69
N MET A 450 -9.72 -3.45 -12.51
CA MET A 450 -9.39 -3.41 -13.95
C MET A 450 -7.92 -3.08 -14.23
N ARG A 451 -7.14 -2.74 -13.20
CA ARG A 451 -5.74 -2.28 -13.27
C ARG A 451 -5.57 -1.01 -14.09
N ILE A 452 -6.52 -0.09 -13.96
CA ILE A 452 -6.50 1.24 -14.55
C ILE A 452 -6.01 2.24 -13.50
N PRO A 453 -5.00 3.10 -13.79
CA PRO A 453 -4.53 4.10 -12.83
C PRO A 453 -5.66 5.02 -12.36
N ARG A 454 -5.76 5.24 -11.05
CA ARG A 454 -6.77 6.15 -10.47
C ARG A 454 -6.50 7.62 -10.79
N LYS A 455 -7.53 8.47 -10.68
CA LYS A 455 -7.42 9.94 -10.82
C LYS A 455 -6.37 10.60 -9.91
N ARG A 456 -6.12 10.03 -8.72
CA ARG A 456 -5.10 10.52 -7.78
C ARG A 456 -3.67 10.32 -8.29
N SER A 457 -3.47 9.37 -9.19
CA SER A 457 -2.19 9.12 -9.86
C SER A 457 -1.95 10.13 -10.96
N SER A 458 -2.88 10.23 -11.91
CA SER A 458 -2.89 11.25 -12.96
C SER A 458 -4.20 11.15 -13.73
N VAL A 459 -4.84 12.30 -13.99
CA VAL A 459 -6.03 12.37 -14.85
C VAL A 459 -5.71 11.88 -16.26
N HIS A 460 -4.53 12.21 -16.78
CA HIS A 460 -4.06 11.74 -18.08
C HIS A 460 -3.90 10.22 -18.11
N GLU A 461 -3.32 9.63 -17.06
CA GLU A 461 -3.13 8.18 -17.00
C GLU A 461 -4.45 7.41 -16.86
N LEU A 462 -5.42 7.96 -16.14
CA LEU A 462 -6.78 7.41 -16.10
C LEU A 462 -7.42 7.41 -17.49
N ALA A 463 -7.36 8.55 -18.21
CA ALA A 463 -7.88 8.63 -19.58
C ALA A 463 -7.19 7.64 -20.53
N GLN A 464 -5.85 7.54 -20.48
CA GLN A 464 -5.10 6.59 -21.30
C GLN A 464 -5.41 5.13 -20.92
N GLY A 465 -5.64 4.84 -19.64
CA GLY A 465 -6.04 3.51 -19.18
C GLY A 465 -7.43 3.11 -19.67
N LEU A 466 -8.40 4.03 -19.61
CA LEU A 466 -9.74 3.84 -20.16
C LEU A 466 -9.71 3.63 -21.69
N ALA A 467 -8.86 4.38 -22.40
CA ALA A 467 -8.65 4.19 -23.84
C ALA A 467 -8.03 2.83 -24.17
N ALA A 468 -7.00 2.43 -23.41
CA ALA A 468 -6.35 1.13 -23.56
C ALA A 468 -7.27 -0.05 -23.23
N PHE A 469 -8.27 0.16 -22.38
CA PHE A 469 -9.33 -0.80 -22.07
C PHE A 469 -10.28 -1.02 -23.25
N GLY A 470 -10.39 -0.04 -24.16
CA GLY A 470 -11.19 -0.12 -25.39
C GLY A 470 -12.20 1.02 -25.56
N ILE A 471 -12.26 1.96 -24.62
CA ILE A 471 -13.21 3.08 -24.67
C ILE A 471 -12.70 4.14 -25.66
N LYS A 472 -13.57 4.58 -26.56
CA LYS A 472 -13.33 5.62 -27.54
C LYS A 472 -14.10 6.87 -27.13
N GLY A 473 -13.56 8.04 -27.42
CA GLY A 473 -14.24 9.29 -27.16
C GLY A 473 -13.29 10.49 -27.10
N PRO A 474 -13.83 11.71 -27.03
CA PRO A 474 -13.03 12.92 -27.01
C PRO A 474 -12.20 13.08 -25.73
N PHE A 475 -12.48 12.33 -24.66
CA PHE A 475 -11.76 12.41 -23.38
C PHE A 475 -10.26 12.07 -23.49
N THR A 476 -9.80 11.48 -24.59
CA THR A 476 -8.37 11.22 -24.86
C THR A 476 -7.64 12.38 -25.52
N SER A 477 -8.36 13.26 -26.23
CA SER A 477 -7.81 14.36 -27.04
C SER A 477 -8.22 15.74 -26.54
N VAL A 478 -9.28 15.83 -25.73
CA VAL A 478 -9.81 17.05 -25.13
C VAL A 478 -9.63 16.97 -23.61
N PRO A 479 -9.27 18.07 -22.94
CA PRO A 479 -9.23 18.11 -21.48
C PRO A 479 -10.58 17.69 -20.89
N CYS A 480 -10.54 16.66 -20.03
CA CYS A 480 -11.69 16.10 -19.36
C CYS A 480 -11.46 16.17 -17.84
N SER A 481 -12.50 16.48 -17.08
CA SER A 481 -12.40 16.53 -15.62
C SER A 481 -12.25 15.12 -15.04
N HIS A 482 -11.69 15.01 -13.84
CA HIS A 482 -11.62 13.71 -13.17
C HIS A 482 -13.01 13.14 -12.85
N ASP A 483 -14.02 14.00 -12.65
CA ASP A 483 -15.38 13.58 -12.34
C ASP A 483 -16.02 12.92 -13.58
N GLU A 484 -15.76 13.45 -14.77
CA GLU A 484 -16.21 12.84 -16.03
C GLU A 484 -15.55 11.48 -16.31
N LEU A 485 -14.24 11.34 -16.05
CA LEU A 485 -13.55 10.05 -16.21
C LEU A 485 -14.02 8.99 -15.21
N ASP A 486 -14.35 9.40 -13.99
CA ASP A 486 -14.96 8.51 -13.00
C ASP A 486 -16.41 8.16 -13.39
N ALA A 487 -17.15 9.07 -14.03
CA ALA A 487 -18.45 8.77 -14.62
C ALA A 487 -18.34 7.75 -15.78
N ILE A 488 -17.32 7.83 -16.65
CA ILE A 488 -17.04 6.78 -17.64
C ILE A 488 -16.78 5.45 -16.94
N THR A 489 -15.95 5.45 -15.89
CA THR A 489 -15.64 4.24 -15.11
C THR A 489 -16.92 3.66 -14.48
N SER A 490 -17.79 4.51 -13.95
CA SER A 490 -19.10 4.14 -13.40
C SER A 490 -19.98 3.47 -14.47
N ALA A 491 -19.99 3.99 -15.70
CA ALA A 491 -20.68 3.36 -16.83
C ALA A 491 -20.09 1.98 -17.19
N VAL A 492 -18.76 1.83 -17.18
CA VAL A 492 -18.10 0.53 -17.40
C VAL A 492 -18.51 -0.51 -16.34
N VAL A 493 -18.68 -0.11 -15.07
CA VAL A 493 -19.23 -1.03 -14.05
C VAL A 493 -20.62 -1.52 -14.44
N GLY A 494 -21.42 -0.67 -15.07
CA GLY A 494 -22.71 -1.07 -15.62
C GLY A 494 -22.61 -2.06 -16.78
N ASP A 495 -21.62 -1.95 -17.67
CA ASP A 495 -21.36 -2.97 -18.70
C ASP A 495 -20.98 -4.32 -18.07
N PHE A 496 -20.13 -4.33 -17.04
CA PHE A 496 -19.84 -5.56 -16.28
C PHE A 496 -21.11 -6.16 -15.65
N TYR A 497 -22.02 -5.31 -15.16
CA TYR A 497 -23.29 -5.76 -14.61
C TYR A 497 -24.21 -6.37 -15.69
N LEU A 498 -24.35 -5.70 -16.84
CA LEU A 498 -25.13 -6.20 -17.98
C LEU A 498 -24.54 -7.51 -18.55
N ALA A 499 -23.22 -7.65 -18.56
CA ALA A 499 -22.52 -8.86 -19.00
C ALA A 499 -22.60 -10.02 -17.97
N GLY A 500 -23.18 -9.80 -16.77
CA GLY A 500 -23.18 -10.79 -15.69
C GLY A 500 -21.79 -11.08 -15.11
N MET A 501 -20.83 -10.17 -15.33
CA MET A 501 -19.42 -10.26 -14.94
C MET A 501 -19.12 -9.36 -13.73
N TYR A 502 -19.95 -9.44 -12.70
CA TYR A 502 -19.85 -8.59 -11.53
C TYR A 502 -19.88 -9.39 -10.23
N GLU A 503 -19.47 -8.73 -9.15
CA GLU A 503 -19.65 -9.18 -7.78
C GLU A 503 -20.48 -8.14 -7.01
N PRO A 504 -21.61 -8.51 -6.41
CA PRO A 504 -22.30 -7.65 -5.45
C PRO A 504 -21.59 -7.73 -4.10
N LEU A 505 -21.14 -6.59 -3.59
CA LEU A 505 -20.55 -6.45 -2.26
C LEU A 505 -21.59 -5.96 -1.26
N GLY A 506 -21.66 -6.61 -0.10
CA GLY A 506 -22.51 -6.21 1.01
C GLY A 506 -23.77 -7.05 1.16
N ASP A 507 -24.75 -6.50 1.88
CA ASP A 507 -26.03 -7.14 2.20
C ASP A 507 -27.14 -6.55 1.33
N GLN A 508 -28.05 -7.39 0.81
CA GLN A 508 -29.17 -6.92 -0.01
C GLN A 508 -30.06 -5.91 0.72
N ARG A 509 -30.14 -5.97 2.05
CA ARG A 509 -30.91 -5.04 2.89
C ARG A 509 -30.29 -3.64 2.98
N GLU A 510 -29.03 -3.50 2.58
CA GLU A 510 -28.27 -2.23 2.62
C GLU A 510 -28.00 -1.64 1.23
N GLU A 511 -28.56 -2.28 0.18
CA GLU A 511 -28.18 -2.13 -1.23
C GLU A 511 -26.72 -2.54 -1.50
N CYS A 512 -26.53 -3.48 -2.42
CA CYS A 512 -25.19 -3.96 -2.74
C CYS A 512 -24.43 -2.97 -3.62
N LEU A 513 -23.15 -2.77 -3.32
CA LEU A 513 -22.21 -2.10 -4.21
C LEU A 513 -21.76 -3.09 -5.30
N ILE A 514 -21.87 -2.71 -6.57
CA ILE A 514 -21.43 -3.56 -7.68
C ILE A 514 -19.97 -3.26 -8.01
N VAL A 515 -19.16 -4.32 -8.11
CA VAL A 515 -17.77 -4.23 -8.59
C VAL A 515 -17.53 -5.22 -9.74
N PRO A 516 -16.60 -4.92 -10.68
CA PRO A 516 -16.22 -5.87 -11.73
C PRO A 516 -15.68 -7.19 -11.18
N LYS A 517 -15.93 -8.30 -11.88
CA LYS A 517 -15.37 -9.62 -11.58
C LYS A 517 -14.66 -10.20 -12.80
N LEU A 518 -13.33 -10.27 -12.75
CA LEU A 518 -12.51 -10.68 -13.91
C LEU A 518 -12.37 -12.21 -14.08
N ASP A 519 -12.61 -13.00 -13.02
CA ASP A 519 -12.27 -14.43 -12.98
C ASP A 519 -13.15 -15.33 -13.87
N LYS A 520 -14.31 -14.84 -14.35
CA LYS A 520 -15.21 -15.62 -15.22
C LYS A 520 -14.61 -15.96 -16.60
N LEU A 521 -13.49 -15.34 -17.00
CA LEU A 521 -12.77 -15.64 -18.25
C LEU A 521 -11.50 -16.49 -18.04
N MET A 522 -11.03 -16.70 -16.81
CA MET A 522 -9.79 -17.47 -16.57
C MET A 522 -10.01 -18.99 -16.43
N SER A 523 -11.28 -19.45 -16.38
CA SER A 523 -11.63 -20.88 -16.29
C SER A 523 -11.73 -21.60 -17.65
N HIS A 524 -11.36 -20.93 -18.75
CA HIS A 524 -11.32 -21.50 -20.10
C HIS A 524 -9.94 -21.45 -20.78
N ASN A 525 -8.85 -21.45 -20.00
CA ASN A 525 -7.54 -21.84 -20.53
C ASN A 525 -7.17 -23.24 -19.98
N PRO A 526 -7.30 -24.31 -20.78
CA PRO A 526 -6.91 -25.65 -20.36
C PRO A 526 -5.38 -25.84 -20.18
N ASP A 527 -4.55 -24.85 -20.56
CA ASP A 527 -3.09 -24.99 -20.61
C ASP A 527 -2.35 -23.85 -19.89
N SER A 528 -2.43 -23.78 -18.55
CA SER A 528 -1.47 -22.99 -17.75
C SER A 528 -1.12 -23.63 -16.42
#